data_AF-A0ABD5VU08-F1
#
_entry.id   AF-A0ABD5VU08-F1
#
_cell.length_a   1.000
_cell.length_b   1.000
_cell.length_c   1.000
_cell.angle_alpha   90.00
_cell.angle_beta   90.00
_cell.angle_gamma   90.00
#
_symmetry.space_group_name_H-M   'P 1'
#
loop_
_entity.id
_entity.type
_entity.pdbx_description
1 polymer ?
#
loop_
_entity_poly.entity_id
_entity_poly.type
_entity_poly.pdbx_seq_one_letter_code
_entity_poly.pdbx_strand_id
1 'polypeptide(L)'
;MSIDGTGTRADYRFAVDGDVKKSTARGASINDGDVIDGSSVEGAVAGGIDSFAFSGSITEFAFTAGSATLYLNDQQVNPADLGTSDSAEPLPNTLIIDGSQTDGITEYTVDVSGEVKKSTLDGASINDGDTIDGSSIAGSVSTGADAFEFSGFIRSLDLTGGADVTVDYGDS
;
A
#
# COMPACT_ATOMS: atom_id res chain seq x y z
N MET A 1 3.61 -13.07 -7.93
CA MET A 1 2.44 -12.33 -8.44
C MET A 1 2.02 -12.88 -9.78
N SER A 2 0.72 -12.91 -10.06
CA SER A 2 0.15 -13.33 -11.34
C SER A 2 -0.96 -12.39 -11.78
N ILE A 3 -0.97 -12.03 -13.05
CA ILE A 3 -1.93 -11.11 -13.66
C ILE A 3 -2.72 -11.93 -14.69
N ASP A 4 -4.01 -12.12 -14.44
CA ASP A 4 -4.91 -12.98 -15.22
C ASP A 4 -5.82 -12.13 -16.10
N GLY A 5 -5.64 -12.27 -17.42
CA GLY A 5 -6.34 -11.50 -18.43
C GLY A 5 -7.82 -11.88 -18.55
N THR A 6 -8.68 -10.88 -18.64
CA THR A 6 -10.15 -11.06 -18.68
C THR A 6 -10.71 -11.21 -20.09
N GLY A 7 -9.84 -11.31 -21.11
CA GLY A 7 -10.18 -11.32 -22.53
C GLY A 7 -10.11 -9.95 -23.20
N THR A 8 -9.93 -8.86 -22.43
CA THR A 8 -9.64 -7.51 -22.93
C THR A 8 -8.21 -7.13 -22.54
N ARG A 9 -7.51 -6.41 -23.42
CA ARG A 9 -6.13 -5.98 -23.16
C ARG A 9 -6.06 -5.04 -21.95
N ALA A 10 -5.16 -5.36 -21.03
CA ALA A 10 -4.75 -4.57 -19.90
C ALA A 10 -3.24 -4.37 -19.97
N ASP A 11 -2.81 -3.11 -19.96
CA ASP A 11 -1.41 -2.72 -19.85
C ASP A 11 -1.09 -2.45 -18.38
N TYR A 12 0.05 -2.96 -17.90
CA TYR A 12 0.43 -2.85 -16.49
C TYR A 12 1.88 -2.44 -16.32
N ARG A 13 2.17 -1.86 -15.16
CA ARG A 13 3.51 -1.62 -14.64
C ARG A 13 3.56 -1.94 -13.16
N PHE A 14 4.69 -2.44 -12.68
CA PHE A 14 4.94 -2.57 -11.24
C PHE A 14 6.43 -2.48 -10.92
N ALA A 15 6.74 -2.17 -9.67
CA ALA A 15 8.10 -2.16 -9.14
C ALA A 15 8.16 -2.92 -7.81
N VAL A 16 9.34 -3.45 -7.51
CA VAL A 16 9.66 -4.08 -6.22
C VAL A 16 10.95 -3.48 -5.65
N ASP A 17 11.18 -3.64 -4.35
CA ASP A 17 12.42 -3.26 -3.67
C ASP A 17 13.51 -4.35 -3.70
N GLY A 18 13.20 -5.53 -4.25
CA GLY A 18 14.14 -6.63 -4.46
C GLY A 18 14.34 -7.01 -5.93
N ASP A 19 14.68 -8.28 -6.17
CA ASP A 19 14.82 -8.83 -7.53
C ASP A 19 13.49 -9.31 -8.08
N VAL A 20 13.30 -9.22 -9.40
CA VAL A 20 12.11 -9.74 -10.11
C VAL A 20 12.50 -10.56 -11.33
N LYS A 21 11.77 -11.65 -11.58
CA LYS A 21 11.89 -12.49 -12.78
C LYS A 21 10.54 -13.05 -13.21
N LYS A 22 10.41 -13.37 -14.50
CA LYS A 22 9.26 -14.11 -15.03
C LYS A 22 9.14 -15.50 -14.39
N SER A 23 7.92 -15.98 -14.25
CA SER A 23 7.55 -17.23 -13.59
C SER A 23 6.47 -17.96 -14.39
N THR A 24 6.40 -19.28 -14.23
CA THR A 24 5.35 -20.13 -14.81
C THR A 24 4.23 -20.43 -13.79
N ALA A 25 4.15 -19.68 -12.70
CA ALA A 25 3.10 -19.83 -11.70
C ALA A 25 1.71 -19.74 -12.36
N ARG A 26 0.73 -20.47 -11.82
CA ARG A 26 -0.64 -20.55 -12.37
C ARG A 26 -0.73 -20.93 -13.85
N GLY A 27 0.30 -21.57 -14.40
CA GLY A 27 0.32 -21.97 -15.82
C GLY A 27 0.68 -20.85 -16.78
N ALA A 28 1.25 -19.75 -16.28
CA ALA A 28 1.77 -18.67 -17.11
C ALA A 28 2.90 -19.13 -18.03
N SER A 29 3.03 -18.46 -19.16
CA SER A 29 4.15 -18.66 -20.10
C SER A 29 5.28 -17.68 -19.80
N ILE A 30 6.53 -18.09 -20.05
CA ILE A 30 7.66 -17.15 -20.08
C ILE A 30 7.89 -16.78 -21.54
N ASN A 31 7.75 -15.50 -21.85
CA ASN A 31 7.94 -14.95 -23.20
C ASN A 31 8.53 -13.51 -23.12
N ASP A 32 8.76 -12.90 -24.28
CA ASP A 32 9.37 -11.57 -24.41
C ASP A 32 8.32 -10.43 -24.43
N GLY A 33 7.07 -10.71 -24.09
CA GLY A 33 5.95 -9.76 -24.06
C GLY A 33 6.02 -8.75 -22.91
N ASP A 34 6.73 -9.09 -21.83
CA ASP A 34 6.98 -8.18 -20.71
C ASP A 34 8.45 -7.77 -20.68
N VAL A 35 8.70 -6.52 -20.35
CA VAL A 35 10.04 -5.95 -20.18
C VAL A 35 10.34 -5.86 -18.70
N ILE A 36 11.49 -6.39 -18.29
CA ILE A 36 12.04 -6.23 -16.94
C ILE A 36 13.27 -5.34 -17.06
N ASP A 37 13.27 -4.21 -16.36
CA ASP A 37 14.41 -3.29 -16.23
C ASP A 37 14.74 -3.10 -14.74
N GLY A 38 15.80 -3.78 -14.28
CA GLY A 38 16.13 -3.84 -12.86
C GLY A 38 15.01 -4.49 -12.05
N SER A 39 14.43 -3.73 -11.12
CA SER A 39 13.31 -4.15 -10.26
C SER A 39 11.94 -3.69 -10.75
N SER A 40 11.87 -3.10 -11.96
CA SER A 40 10.63 -2.62 -12.58
C SER A 40 10.21 -3.52 -13.74
N VAL A 41 8.90 -3.66 -13.93
CA VAL A 41 8.30 -4.46 -14.98
C VAL A 41 7.20 -3.69 -15.69
N GLU A 42 7.20 -3.74 -17.01
CA GLU A 42 6.10 -3.27 -17.85
C GLU A 42 5.64 -4.42 -18.77
N GLY A 43 4.34 -4.57 -18.94
CA GLY A 43 3.78 -5.66 -19.73
C GLY A 43 2.33 -5.45 -20.11
N ALA A 44 1.78 -6.41 -20.84
CA ALA A 44 0.39 -6.38 -21.26
C ALA A 44 -0.21 -7.78 -21.32
N VAL A 45 -1.37 -7.95 -20.69
CA VAL A 45 -2.14 -9.19 -20.73
C VAL A 45 -3.48 -8.93 -21.40
N ALA A 46 -4.00 -9.88 -22.18
CA ALA A 46 -5.37 -9.79 -22.69
C ALA A 46 -6.17 -11.03 -22.29
N GLY A 47 -5.80 -12.18 -22.83
CA GLY A 47 -6.15 -13.49 -22.28
C GLY A 47 -4.89 -14.21 -21.81
N GLY A 48 -5.07 -15.26 -21.02
CA GLY A 48 -3.95 -15.98 -20.40
C GLY A 48 -3.43 -15.29 -19.15
N ILE A 49 -2.28 -15.73 -18.67
CA ILE A 49 -1.71 -15.31 -17.38
C ILE A 49 -0.25 -14.94 -17.58
N ASP A 50 0.13 -13.76 -17.09
CA ASP A 50 1.52 -13.38 -16.87
C ASP A 50 1.86 -13.60 -15.40
N SER A 51 3.08 -14.07 -15.09
CA SER A 51 3.48 -14.33 -13.71
C SER A 51 4.93 -13.97 -13.45
N PHE A 52 5.17 -13.50 -12.23
CA PHE A 52 6.44 -13.00 -11.76
C PHE A 52 6.75 -13.55 -10.36
N ALA A 53 7.98 -14.00 -10.18
CA ALA A 53 8.55 -14.28 -8.88
C ALA A 53 9.48 -13.11 -8.52
N PHE A 54 9.33 -12.59 -7.30
CA PHE A 54 10.13 -11.49 -6.81
C PHE A 54 10.50 -11.70 -5.34
N SER A 55 11.51 -10.96 -4.87
CA SER A 55 11.84 -10.83 -3.45
C SER A 55 11.47 -9.43 -2.96
N GLY A 56 11.30 -9.29 -1.64
CA GLY A 56 10.90 -8.01 -1.04
C GLY A 56 9.41 -7.73 -1.25
N SER A 57 9.06 -6.45 -1.37
CA SER A 57 7.69 -5.95 -1.43
C SER A 57 7.40 -5.25 -2.77
N ILE A 58 6.12 -5.21 -3.16
CA ILE A 58 5.67 -4.41 -4.30
C ILE A 58 5.61 -2.95 -3.84
N THR A 59 6.43 -2.10 -4.43
CA THR A 59 6.52 -0.66 -4.09
C THR A 59 5.64 0.20 -4.97
N GLU A 60 5.21 -0.33 -6.12
CA GLU A 60 4.29 0.34 -7.03
C GLU A 60 3.53 -0.70 -7.85
N PHE A 61 2.23 -0.52 -8.06
CA PHE A 61 1.47 -1.26 -9.06
C PHE A 61 0.45 -0.35 -9.74
N ALA A 62 0.34 -0.43 -11.07
CA ALA A 62 -0.73 0.25 -11.81
C ALA A 62 -1.12 -0.50 -13.08
N PHE A 63 -2.41 -0.48 -13.40
CA PHE A 63 -2.89 -0.69 -14.77
C PHE A 63 -2.88 0.66 -15.51
N THR A 64 -2.04 0.78 -16.53
CA THR A 64 -1.92 2.00 -17.33
C THR A 64 -3.00 2.10 -18.41
N ALA A 65 -3.60 0.96 -18.77
CA ALA A 65 -4.81 0.87 -19.57
C ALA A 65 -5.57 -0.42 -19.26
N GLY A 66 -6.90 -0.39 -19.28
CA GLY A 66 -7.72 -1.58 -19.03
C GLY A 66 -7.61 -2.11 -17.61
N SER A 67 -8.05 -3.36 -17.39
CA SER A 67 -7.95 -4.03 -16.10
C SER A 67 -7.87 -5.55 -16.25
N ALA A 68 -7.18 -6.19 -15.30
CA ALA A 68 -7.04 -7.63 -15.19
C ALA A 68 -7.19 -8.07 -13.73
N THR A 69 -7.30 -9.39 -13.50
CA THR A 69 -7.40 -9.93 -12.14
C THR A 69 -6.01 -10.18 -11.59
N LEU A 70 -5.74 -9.74 -10.36
CA LEU A 70 -4.41 -9.83 -9.75
C LEU A 70 -4.38 -10.84 -8.61
N TYR A 71 -3.31 -11.64 -8.58
CA TYR A 71 -3.05 -12.61 -7.53
C TYR A 71 -1.65 -12.42 -6.93
N LEU A 72 -1.57 -12.38 -5.61
CA LEU A 72 -0.33 -12.46 -4.85
C LEU A 72 -0.32 -13.76 -4.04
N ASN A 73 0.65 -14.64 -4.30
CA ASN A 73 0.74 -15.95 -3.67
C ASN A 73 -0.59 -16.75 -3.73
N ASP A 74 -1.20 -16.77 -4.91
CA ASP A 74 -2.50 -17.40 -5.21
C ASP A 74 -3.73 -16.81 -4.50
N GLN A 75 -3.57 -15.75 -3.70
CA GLN A 75 -4.67 -14.97 -3.14
C GLN A 75 -5.02 -13.82 -4.10
N GLN A 76 -6.30 -13.67 -4.43
CA GLN A 76 -6.74 -12.52 -5.22
C GLN A 76 -6.60 -11.25 -4.38
N VAL A 77 -6.01 -10.20 -4.96
CA VAL A 77 -5.82 -8.90 -4.31
C VAL A 77 -6.41 -7.79 -5.17
N ASN A 78 -6.79 -6.68 -4.55
CA ASN A 78 -7.16 -5.48 -5.28
C ASN A 78 -5.88 -4.73 -5.69
N PRO A 79 -5.67 -4.45 -6.99
CA PRO A 79 -4.50 -3.71 -7.46
C PRO A 79 -4.29 -2.35 -6.79
N ALA A 80 -5.36 -1.70 -6.34
CA ALA A 80 -5.27 -0.40 -5.65
C ALA A 80 -4.64 -0.51 -4.24
N ASP A 81 -4.56 -1.72 -3.69
CA ASP A 81 -3.98 -2.01 -2.37
C ASP A 81 -2.49 -2.41 -2.49
N LEU A 82 -1.90 -2.33 -3.69
CA LEU A 82 -0.50 -2.70 -3.93
C LEU A 82 0.36 -1.47 -4.22
N GLY A 83 1.55 -1.42 -3.61
CA GLY A 83 2.41 -0.24 -3.67
C GLY A 83 1.95 0.88 -2.72
N THR A 84 0.80 0.71 -2.07
CA THR A 84 0.57 1.28 -0.73
C THR A 84 1.37 0.42 0.24
N SER A 85 2.01 1.02 1.24
CA SER A 85 2.79 0.32 2.28
C SER A 85 1.92 -0.55 3.21
N ASP A 86 0.91 -1.25 2.67
CA ASP A 86 0.13 -2.27 3.36
C ASP A 86 0.93 -3.58 3.44
N SER A 87 2.06 -3.53 4.14
CA SER A 87 2.71 -4.72 4.66
C SER A 87 1.69 -5.47 5.53
N ALA A 88 1.30 -6.69 5.12
CA ALA A 88 0.32 -7.51 5.83
C ALA A 88 0.74 -7.88 7.27
N GLU A 89 2.01 -7.69 7.61
CA GLU A 89 2.53 -7.90 8.96
C GLU A 89 2.19 -6.70 9.87
N PRO A 90 1.69 -6.92 11.10
CA PRO A 90 1.42 -5.84 12.05
C PRO A 90 2.70 -5.06 12.37
N LEU A 91 2.61 -3.74 12.38
CA LEU A 91 3.74 -2.89 12.78
C LEU A 91 3.67 -2.64 14.30
N PRO A 92 4.82 -2.54 15.00
CA PRO A 92 4.86 -2.65 16.46
C PRO A 92 4.31 -1.44 17.22
N ASN A 93 4.21 -0.28 16.57
CA ASN A 93 3.78 0.96 17.20
C ASN A 93 2.45 1.43 16.61
N THR A 94 1.68 2.19 17.38
CA THR A 94 0.39 2.72 16.95
C THR A 94 0.34 4.23 17.13
N LEU A 95 -0.39 4.88 16.22
CA LEU A 95 -0.70 6.30 16.25
C LEU A 95 -2.19 6.45 16.01
N ILE A 96 -2.87 7.19 16.88
CA ILE A 96 -4.29 7.52 16.76
C ILE A 96 -4.43 9.03 16.83
N ILE A 97 -5.14 9.61 15.87
CA ILE A 97 -5.50 11.03 15.82
C ILE A 97 -7.01 11.10 15.94
N ASP A 98 -7.52 11.62 17.06
CA ASP A 98 -8.95 11.62 17.39
C ASP A 98 -9.50 13.05 17.41
N GLY A 99 -10.35 13.36 16.43
CA GLY A 99 -11.04 14.64 16.33
C GLY A 99 -12.38 14.68 17.07
N SER A 100 -12.88 13.54 17.58
CA SER A 100 -14.25 13.39 18.09
C SER A 100 -14.60 14.32 19.25
N GLN A 101 -13.58 14.79 19.99
CA GLN A 101 -13.71 15.69 21.13
C GLN A 101 -13.50 17.17 20.77
N THR A 102 -13.47 17.50 19.49
CA THR A 102 -13.08 18.83 18.98
C THR A 102 -14.15 19.45 18.10
N ASP A 103 -14.25 20.77 18.16
CA ASP A 103 -15.08 21.54 17.23
C ASP A 103 -14.22 21.95 16.02
N GLY A 104 -14.40 21.28 14.89
CA GLY A 104 -13.78 21.67 13.61
C GLY A 104 -13.04 20.54 12.91
N ILE A 105 -12.23 20.92 11.92
CA ILE A 105 -11.32 20.01 11.21
C ILE A 105 -9.93 20.20 11.81
N THR A 106 -9.25 19.09 12.09
CA THR A 106 -7.82 19.08 12.39
C THR A 106 -7.07 18.45 11.23
N GLU A 107 -6.19 19.22 10.60
CA GLU A 107 -5.26 18.71 9.59
C GLU A 107 -3.99 18.23 10.30
N TYR A 108 -3.40 17.14 9.80
CA TYR A 108 -2.18 16.58 10.36
C TYR A 108 -1.17 16.18 9.29
N THR A 109 0.11 16.22 9.66
CA THR A 109 1.22 15.65 8.90
C THR A 109 2.17 14.95 9.86
N VAL A 110 2.57 13.72 9.52
CA VAL A 110 3.44 12.87 10.34
C VAL A 110 4.55 12.32 9.48
N ASP A 111 5.78 12.28 9.98
CA ASP A 111 6.86 11.50 9.37
C ASP A 111 7.40 10.51 10.40
N VAL A 112 7.56 9.25 10.01
CA VAL A 112 8.15 8.19 10.85
C VAL A 112 9.50 7.74 10.30
N SER A 113 10.28 7.04 11.11
CA SER A 113 11.59 6.53 10.69
C SER A 113 11.54 5.20 9.94
N GLY A 114 10.39 4.52 9.94
CA GLY A 114 10.19 3.19 9.35
C GLY A 114 8.97 3.13 8.45
N GLU A 115 8.42 1.92 8.29
CA GLU A 115 7.17 1.69 7.56
C GLU A 115 5.97 2.22 8.34
N VAL A 116 4.92 2.58 7.61
CA VAL A 116 3.62 2.98 8.16
C VAL A 116 2.48 2.47 7.30
N LYS A 117 1.38 2.09 7.93
CA LYS A 117 0.14 1.67 7.27
C LYS A 117 -1.08 2.16 8.04
N LYS A 118 -2.22 2.23 7.36
CA LYS A 118 -3.50 2.59 8.00
C LYS A 118 -3.99 1.46 8.88
N SER A 119 -4.75 1.80 9.92
CA SER A 119 -5.29 0.87 10.88
C SER A 119 -6.73 1.22 11.23
N THR A 120 -7.47 0.24 11.74
CA THR A 120 -8.83 0.40 12.28
C THR A 120 -8.86 0.38 13.81
N LEU A 121 -7.71 0.59 14.47
CA LEU A 121 -7.62 0.64 15.94
C LEU A 121 -8.57 1.68 16.51
N ASP A 122 -9.13 1.38 17.69
CA ASP A 122 -10.11 2.21 18.40
C ASP A 122 -11.31 2.67 17.56
N GLY A 123 -11.67 1.89 16.53
CA GLY A 123 -12.81 2.19 15.67
C GLY A 123 -12.52 3.25 14.60
N ALA A 124 -11.25 3.58 14.38
CA ALA A 124 -10.81 4.45 13.30
C ALA A 124 -11.22 3.90 11.94
N SER A 125 -11.46 4.82 11.00
CA SER A 125 -11.85 4.46 9.64
C SER A 125 -10.64 4.43 8.71
N ILE A 126 -10.54 3.39 7.89
CA ILE A 126 -9.67 3.43 6.71
C ILE A 126 -10.47 4.05 5.58
N ASN A 127 -10.09 5.25 5.15
CA ASN A 127 -10.73 5.96 4.05
C ASN A 127 -9.69 6.72 3.20
N ASP A 128 -10.10 7.23 2.05
CA ASP A 128 -9.22 7.93 1.09
C ASP A 128 -8.82 9.34 1.54
N GLY A 129 -9.27 9.79 2.71
CA GLY A 129 -8.95 11.08 3.31
C GLY A 129 -7.50 11.20 3.79
N ASP A 130 -6.81 10.07 3.93
CA ASP A 130 -5.41 10.04 4.37
C ASP A 130 -4.51 9.53 3.25
N THR A 131 -3.36 10.17 3.08
CA THR A 131 -2.33 9.78 2.13
C THR A 131 -1.10 9.31 2.88
N ILE A 132 -0.53 8.18 2.45
CA ILE A 132 0.79 7.71 2.87
C ILE A 132 1.72 7.78 1.66
N ASP A 133 2.82 8.53 1.78
CA ASP A 133 3.90 8.60 0.81
C ASP A 133 5.20 8.17 1.51
N GLY A 134 5.60 6.91 1.30
CA GLY A 134 6.72 6.29 2.00
C GLY A 134 6.51 6.24 3.52
N SER A 135 7.24 7.07 4.27
CA SER A 135 7.16 7.20 5.73
C SER A 135 6.33 8.39 6.21
N SER A 136 5.76 9.16 5.27
CA SER A 136 5.03 10.38 5.56
C SER A 136 3.51 10.15 5.43
N ILE A 137 2.76 10.66 6.41
CA ILE A 137 1.31 10.58 6.51
C ILE A 137 0.75 12.01 6.44
N ALA A 138 -0.30 12.23 5.66
CA ALA A 138 -1.06 13.47 5.68
C ALA A 138 -2.55 13.18 5.63
N GLY A 139 -3.35 13.89 6.42
CA GLY A 139 -4.79 13.66 6.49
C GLY A 139 -5.51 14.71 7.31
N SER A 140 -6.79 14.46 7.58
CA SER A 140 -7.59 15.35 8.43
C SER A 140 -8.72 14.61 9.13
N VAL A 141 -8.91 14.92 10.42
CA VAL A 141 -10.05 14.43 11.21
C VAL A 141 -11.04 15.56 11.50
N SER A 142 -12.32 15.20 11.61
CA SER A 142 -13.36 16.09 12.16
C SER A 142 -13.99 15.46 13.38
N THR A 143 -15.12 14.75 13.26
CA THR A 143 -15.79 14.06 14.38
C THR A 143 -15.36 12.59 14.55
N GLY A 144 -14.38 12.13 13.77
CA GLY A 144 -13.89 10.76 13.76
C GLY A 144 -12.43 10.66 14.19
N ALA A 145 -11.88 9.46 14.08
CA ALA A 145 -10.48 9.18 14.35
C ALA A 145 -9.83 8.46 13.18
N ASP A 146 -8.56 8.75 12.96
CA ASP A 146 -7.68 8.03 12.03
C ASP A 146 -6.63 7.29 12.86
N ALA A 147 -6.30 6.07 12.46
CA ALA A 147 -5.30 5.26 13.14
C ALA A 147 -4.29 4.68 12.15
N PHE A 148 -3.06 4.54 12.63
CA PHE A 148 -1.92 4.06 11.87
C PHE A 148 -1.11 3.08 12.72
N GLU A 149 -0.57 2.05 12.08
CA GLU A 149 0.51 1.26 12.66
C GLU A 149 1.83 1.67 12.00
N PHE A 150 2.91 1.77 12.76
CA PHE A 150 4.22 2.15 12.24
C PHE A 150 5.37 1.40 12.92
N SER A 151 6.55 1.42 12.29
CA SER A 151 7.80 0.93 12.87
C SER A 151 8.80 2.06 13.09
N GLY A 152 9.76 1.85 13.99
CA GLY A 152 10.74 2.88 14.33
C GLY A 152 10.15 3.97 15.24
N PHE A 153 10.39 5.25 14.94
CA PHE A 153 9.95 6.39 15.75
C PHE A 153 9.42 7.55 14.92
N ILE A 154 8.54 8.37 15.53
CA ILE A 154 8.04 9.62 14.92
C ILE A 154 9.17 10.65 14.85
N ARG A 155 9.45 11.16 13.66
CA ARG A 155 10.42 12.23 13.40
C ARG A 155 9.79 13.61 13.49
N SER A 156 8.57 13.76 12.96
CA SER A 156 7.78 14.99 13.03
C SER A 156 6.30 14.68 13.13
N LEU A 157 5.58 15.52 13.86
CA LEU A 157 4.13 15.46 14.02
C LEU A 157 3.63 16.90 14.10
N ASP A 158 2.94 17.35 13.06
CA ASP A 158 2.35 18.67 12.96
C ASP A 158 0.82 18.53 12.93
N LEU A 159 0.13 19.31 13.78
CA LEU A 159 -1.32 19.38 13.81
C LEU A 159 -1.78 20.84 13.71
N THR A 160 -2.76 21.09 12.85
CA THR A 160 -3.48 22.36 12.78
C THR A 160 -4.93 22.12 13.15
N GLY A 161 -5.23 22.21 14.45
CA GLY A 161 -6.55 21.94 15.00
C GLY A 161 -6.47 21.49 16.46
N GLY A 162 -7.53 20.85 16.94
CA GLY A 162 -7.68 20.47 18.35
C GLY A 162 -7.59 18.97 18.64
N ALA A 163 -7.35 18.12 17.64
CA ALA A 163 -7.42 16.67 17.80
C ALA A 163 -6.47 16.14 18.88
N ASP A 164 -6.93 15.11 19.59
CA ASP A 164 -6.11 14.37 20.54
C ASP A 164 -5.22 13.38 19.79
N VAL A 165 -3.96 13.27 20.21
CA VAL A 165 -3.00 12.33 19.61
C VAL A 165 -2.55 11.32 20.65
N THR A 166 -2.77 10.05 20.35
CA THR A 166 -2.25 8.92 21.15
C THR A 166 -1.19 8.20 20.35
N VAL A 167 -0.02 7.99 20.97
CA VAL A 167 1.08 7.22 20.38
C VAL A 167 1.46 6.12 21.36
N ASP A 168 1.44 4.87 20.90
CA ASP A 168 1.91 3.72 21.67
C ASP A 168 3.11 3.08 20.96
N TYR A 169 4.17 2.83 21.71
CA TYR A 169 5.35 2.12 21.24
C TYR A 169 5.31 0.73 21.85
N GLY A 170 5.00 -0.28 21.05
CA GLY A 170 4.97 -1.66 21.53
C GLY A 170 6.34 -2.06 22.08
N ASP A 171 6.35 -2.61 23.31
CA ASP A 171 7.57 -3.08 23.96
C ASP A 171 8.29 -4.11 23.06
N SER A 172 9.55 -3.82 22.74
CA SER A 172 10.47 -4.68 21.97
C SER A 172 10.89 -5.94 22.72
#